data_AF-A0A444IXF8-F1
#
_entry.id   AF-A0A444IXF8-F1
#
_cell.length_a   1.000
_cell.length_b   1.000
_cell.length_c   1.000
_cell.angle_alpha   90.00
_cell.angle_beta   90.00
_cell.angle_gamma   90.00
#
_symmetry.space_group_name_H-M   'P 1'
#
loop_
_entity.id
_entity.type
_entity.pdbx_description
1 polymer ?
#
loop_
_entity_poly.entity_id
_entity_poly.type
_entity_poly.pdbx_seq_one_letter_code
_entity_poly.pdbx_strand_id
1 'polypeptide(L)'
;MNNSFLVLPKSLSAKIVLFLIVTMMCMAALFNIALISIQKKAYRTSYDAHGAILIQLLAHSIGLAVFTENKDEMRAPVSGLLELDDVFEVVIWNKDWEVLLPAPAVPTP
;
A
#
# COMPACT_ATOMS: atom_id res chain seq x y z
N MET A 1 11.73 -20.85 40.63
CA MET A 1 12.00 -19.73 39.70
C MET A 1 13.50 -19.51 39.67
N ASN A 2 14.18 -20.04 38.65
CA ASN A 2 15.64 -20.07 38.60
C ASN A 2 16.16 -18.84 37.83
N ASN A 3 16.54 -17.79 38.55
CA ASN A 3 17.12 -16.57 37.98
C ASN A 3 18.61 -16.74 37.64
N SER A 4 18.98 -17.81 36.92
CA SER A 4 20.37 -18.08 36.52
C SER A 4 20.81 -17.36 35.24
N PHE A 5 19.99 -16.46 34.67
CA PHE A 5 20.33 -15.78 33.42
C PHE A 5 21.31 -14.60 33.55
N LEU A 6 21.74 -14.25 34.77
CA LEU A 6 22.59 -13.07 35.04
C LEU A 6 23.88 -13.42 35.78
N VAL A 7 24.54 -14.54 35.43
CA VAL A 7 25.93 -14.75 35.85
C VAL A 7 26.85 -14.13 34.79
N LEU A 8 27.11 -12.82 34.90
CA LEU A 8 28.16 -12.17 34.12
C LEU A 8 29.52 -12.75 34.54
N PRO A 9 30.31 -13.38 33.65
CA PRO A 9 31.67 -13.73 33.98
C PRO A 9 32.49 -12.43 34.12
N LYS A 10 33.33 -12.38 35.17
CA LYS A 10 34.21 -11.25 35.54
C LYS A 10 35.22 -10.82 34.44
N SER A 11 35.25 -11.52 33.30
CA SER A 11 36.16 -11.32 32.17
C SER A 11 35.73 -10.14 31.29
N LEU A 12 36.67 -9.23 31.03
CA LEU A 12 36.52 -8.06 30.14
C LEU A 12 36.00 -8.46 28.75
N SER A 13 36.43 -9.62 28.23
CA SER A 13 36.02 -10.14 26.93
C SER A 13 34.53 -10.44 26.86
N ALA A 14 33.93 -10.97 27.93
CA ALA A 14 32.50 -11.29 27.95
C ALA A 14 31.62 -10.02 27.95
N LYS A 15 32.08 -8.95 28.62
CA LYS A 15 31.40 -7.64 28.59
C LYS A 15 31.43 -7.03 27.19
N ILE A 16 32.55 -7.15 26.47
CA ILE A 16 32.70 -6.65 25.10
C ILE A 16 31.77 -7.41 24.14
N VAL A 17 31.72 -8.75 24.25
CA VAL A 17 30.82 -9.57 23.42
C VAL A 17 29.36 -9.23 23.70
N LEU A 18 28.97 -9.10 24.98
CA LEU A 18 27.61 -8.71 25.36
C LEU A 18 27.24 -7.34 24.78
N PHE A 19 28.15 -6.36 24.90
CA PHE A 19 27.95 -5.03 24.34
C PHE A 19 27.76 -5.05 22.82
N LEU A 20 28.55 -5.86 22.11
CA LEU A 20 28.46 -6.02 20.67
C LEU A 20 27.11 -6.63 20.25
N ILE A 21 26.63 -7.65 20.96
CA ILE A 21 25.32 -8.28 20.71
C ILE A 21 24.19 -7.26 20.91
N VAL A 22 24.21 -6.51 22.01
CA VAL A 22 23.21 -5.47 22.30
C VAL A 22 23.23 -4.38 21.23
N THR A 23 24.42 -3.97 20.80
CA THR A 23 24.59 -2.96 19.74
C THR A 23 24.05 -3.45 18.39
N MET A 24 24.35 -4.69 18.01
CA MET A 24 23.80 -5.29 16.78
C MET A 24 22.27 -5.36 16.83
N MET A 25 21.71 -5.75 17.98
CA MET A 25 20.25 -5.81 18.17
C MET A 25 19.60 -4.43 18.08
N CYS A 26 20.25 -3.40 18.63
CA CYS A 26 19.80 -2.01 18.51
C CYS A 26 19.85 -1.51 17.06
N MET A 27 20.95 -1.80 16.33
CA MET A 27 21.06 -1.49 14.91
C MET A 27 19.99 -2.19 14.07
N ALA A 28 19.71 -3.48 14.34
CA ALA A 28 18.68 -4.23 13.64
C ALA A 28 17.29 -3.61 13.84
N ALA A 29 16.97 -3.19 15.06
CA ALA A 29 15.70 -2.52 15.36
C ALA A 29 15.57 -1.17 14.62
N LEU A 30 16.62 -0.35 14.65
CA LEU A 30 16.65 0.93 13.94
C LEU A 30 16.53 0.75 12.43
N PHE A 31 17.23 -0.24 11.87
CA PHE A 31 17.17 -0.56 10.45
C PHE A 31 15.78 -1.00 10.02
N ASN A 32 15.11 -1.83 10.84
CA ASN A 32 13.75 -2.27 10.55
C ASN A 32 12.76 -1.09 10.55
N ILE A 33 12.87 -0.17 11.52
CA ILE A 33 12.05 1.04 11.57
C ILE A 33 12.29 1.92 10.34
N ALA A 34 13.56 2.12 9.96
CA ALA A 34 13.92 2.89 8.77
C ALA A 34 13.33 2.26 7.50
N LEU A 35 13.43 0.93 7.35
CA LEU A 35 12.86 0.21 6.21
C LEU A 35 11.35 0.38 6.12
N ILE A 36 10.63 0.27 7.24
CA ILE A 36 9.17 0.47 7.26
C ILE A 36 8.82 1.88 6.76
N SER A 37 9.57 2.90 7.19
CA SER A 37 9.33 4.28 6.75
C SER A 37 9.57 4.48 5.25
N ILE A 38 10.64 3.89 4.71
CA ILE A 38 11.01 4.00 3.30
C ILE A 38 10.01 3.23 2.43
N GLN A 39 9.68 2.00 2.81
CA GLN A 39 8.69 1.19 2.11
C GLN A 39 7.35 1.91 2.07
N LYS A 40 6.86 2.43 3.21
CA LYS A 40 5.58 3.17 3.24
C LYS A 40 5.58 4.34 2.25
N LYS A 41 6.67 5.10 2.17
CA LYS A 41 6.80 6.22 1.23
C LYS A 41 6.86 5.72 -0.22
N ALA A 42 7.67 4.71 -0.51
CA ALA A 42 7.84 4.15 -1.83
C ALA A 42 6.54 3.52 -2.36
N TYR A 43 5.83 2.76 -1.51
CA TYR A 43 4.52 2.20 -1.83
C TYR A 43 3.54 3.31 -2.16
N ARG A 44 3.41 4.35 -1.31
CA ARG A 44 2.50 5.46 -1.59
C ARG A 44 2.77 6.11 -2.94
N THR A 45 4.04 6.44 -3.22
CA THR A 45 4.42 7.05 -4.51
C THR A 45 4.17 6.11 -5.69
N SER A 46 4.42 4.80 -5.53
CA SER A 46 4.17 3.80 -6.58
C SER A 46 2.68 3.62 -6.86
N TYR A 47 1.84 3.59 -5.82
CA TYR A 47 0.39 3.49 -5.94
C TYR A 47 -0.23 4.75 -6.55
N ASP A 48 0.23 5.95 -6.17
CA ASP A 48 -0.22 7.21 -6.78
C ASP A 48 0.11 7.24 -8.28
N ALA A 49 1.31 6.79 -8.67
CA ALA A 49 1.73 6.73 -10.07
C ALA A 49 0.96 5.67 -10.87
N HIS A 50 0.77 4.46 -10.32
CA HIS A 50 -0.03 3.42 -10.97
C HIS A 50 -1.48 3.87 -11.12
N GLY A 51 -2.08 4.45 -10.07
CA GLY A 51 -3.43 4.99 -10.09
C GLY A 51 -3.60 6.06 -11.17
N ALA A 52 -2.65 6.98 -11.30
CA ALA A 52 -2.70 8.01 -12.35
C ALA A 52 -2.70 7.42 -13.77
N ILE A 53 -1.89 6.38 -14.01
CA ILE A 53 -1.84 5.67 -15.30
C ILE A 53 -3.17 4.95 -15.58
N LEU A 54 -3.69 4.24 -14.57
CA LEU A 54 -4.99 3.55 -14.66
C LEU A 54 -6.12 4.52 -14.98
N ILE A 55 -6.16 5.68 -14.31
CA ILE A 55 -7.14 6.74 -14.55
C ILE A 55 -6.99 7.30 -15.97
N GLN A 56 -5.78 7.55 -16.44
CA GLN A 56 -5.57 8.03 -17.82
C GLN A 56 -6.04 7.03 -18.87
N LEU A 57 -5.73 5.75 -18.66
CA LEU A 57 -6.14 4.69 -19.58
C LEU A 57 -7.66 4.50 -19.57
N LEU A 58 -8.27 4.55 -18.37
CA LEU A 58 -9.72 4.56 -18.22
C LEU A 58 -10.33 5.74 -18.96
N ALA A 59 -9.90 6.97 -18.66
CA ALA A 59 -10.40 8.21 -19.27
C ALA A 59 -10.31 8.19 -20.80
N HIS A 60 -9.23 7.61 -21.35
CA HIS A 60 -9.10 7.42 -22.80
C HIS A 60 -10.13 6.42 -23.34
N SER A 61 -10.33 5.29 -22.65
CA SER A 61 -11.27 4.25 -23.09
C SER A 61 -12.75 4.64 -22.95
N ILE A 62 -13.10 5.44 -21.94
CA ILE A 62 -14.51 5.80 -21.65
C ILE A 62 -14.91 7.16 -22.20
N GLY A 63 -13.99 7.95 -22.77
CA GLY A 63 -14.26 9.34 -23.17
C GLY A 63 -15.48 9.49 -24.07
N LEU A 64 -15.68 8.55 -25.01
CA LEU A 64 -16.86 8.53 -25.88
C LEU A 64 -18.13 8.15 -25.11
N ALA A 65 -18.07 7.12 -24.27
CA ALA A 65 -19.20 6.60 -23.49
C ALA A 65 -19.68 7.59 -22.40
N VAL A 66 -18.75 8.35 -21.81
CA VAL A 66 -19.06 9.45 -20.88
C VAL A 66 -19.72 10.62 -21.62
N PHE A 67 -19.25 10.93 -22.83
CA PHE A 67 -19.84 11.99 -23.65
C PHE A 67 -21.27 11.65 -24.11
N THR A 68 -21.53 10.37 -24.41
CA THR A 68 -22.86 9.89 -24.82
C THR A 68 -23.76 9.48 -23.65
N GLU A 69 -23.28 9.61 -22.41
CA GLU A 69 -23.92 9.12 -21.18
C GLU A 69 -24.37 7.64 -21.26
N ASN A 70 -23.68 6.84 -22.08
CA ASN A 70 -24.02 5.43 -22.28
C ASN A 70 -23.43 4.56 -21.16
N LYS A 71 -24.26 4.27 -20.15
CA LYS A 71 -23.88 3.49 -18.96
C LYS A 71 -23.41 2.08 -19.28
N ASP A 72 -23.91 1.45 -20.34
CA ASP A 72 -23.55 0.08 -20.68
C ASP A 72 -22.16 0.00 -21.34
N GLU A 73 -21.81 0.98 -22.17
CA GLU A 73 -20.46 1.09 -22.76
C GLU A 73 -19.38 1.44 -21.72
N MET A 74 -19.75 2.12 -20.64
CA MET A 74 -18.83 2.42 -19.53
C MET A 74 -18.57 1.20 -18.61
N ARG A 75 -19.47 0.22 -18.56
CA ARG A 75 -19.34 -0.93 -17.63
C ARG A 75 -18.17 -1.85 -17.94
N ALA A 76 -17.96 -2.19 -19.21
CA ALA A 76 -16.91 -3.13 -19.63
C ALA A 76 -15.47 -2.67 -19.28
N PRO A 77 -15.06 -1.42 -19.56
CA PRO A 77 -13.75 -0.92 -19.13
C PRO A 77 -13.65 -0.75 -17.61
N VAL A 78 -14.74 -0.40 -16.91
CA VAL A 78 -14.75 -0.30 -15.44
C VAL A 78 -14.61 -1.67 -14.78
N SER A 79 -15.31 -2.71 -15.26
CA SER A 79 -15.18 -4.06 -14.72
C SER A 79 -13.78 -4.63 -14.93
N GLY A 80 -13.15 -4.38 -16.08
CA GLY A 80 -11.78 -4.81 -16.33
C GLY A 80 -10.75 -4.15 -15.40
N LEU A 81 -11.04 -2.97 -14.86
CA LEU A 81 -10.18 -2.33 -13.85
C LEU A 81 -10.45 -2.84 -12.43
N LEU A 82 -11.70 -3.15 -12.11
CA LEU A 82 -12.08 -3.71 -10.81
C LEU A 82 -11.59 -5.16 -10.61
N GLU A 83 -11.22 -5.85 -11.69
CA GLU A 83 -10.56 -7.17 -11.65
C GLU A 83 -9.08 -7.09 -11.22
N LEU A 84 -8.48 -5.90 -11.18
CA LEU A 84 -7.12 -5.72 -10.66
C LEU A 84 -7.14 -5.73 -9.13
N ASP A 85 -6.33 -6.59 -8.50
CA ASP A 85 -6.23 -6.73 -7.03
C ASP A 85 -5.94 -5.41 -6.29
N ASP A 86 -5.33 -4.44 -6.97
CA ASP A 86 -4.93 -3.15 -6.42
C ASP A 86 -6.01 -2.05 -6.57
N VAL A 87 -7.16 -2.35 -7.18
CA VAL A 87 -8.24 -1.37 -7.43
C VAL A 87 -9.43 -1.66 -6.51
N PHE A 88 -9.62 -0.78 -5.53
CA PHE A 88 -10.70 -0.93 -4.55
C PHE A 88 -12.05 -0.41 -5.06
N GLU A 89 -12.04 0.73 -5.76
CA GLU A 89 -13.25 1.43 -6.18
C GLU A 89 -13.00 2.26 -7.44
N VAL A 90 -13.99 2.29 -8.32
CA VAL A 90 -14.02 3.16 -9.51
C VAL A 90 -15.36 3.88 -9.56
N VAL A 91 -15.33 5.22 -9.59
CA VAL A 91 -16.52 6.07 -9.69
C VAL A 91 -16.34 7.03 -10.87
N ILE A 92 -17.39 7.18 -11.68
CA ILE A 92 -17.43 8.10 -12.81
C ILE A 92 -18.47 9.19 -12.53
N TRP A 93 -18.03 10.44 -12.56
CA TRP A 93 -18.88 11.62 -12.41
C TRP A 93 -19.07 12.35 -13.74
N ASN A 94 -20.23 12.97 -13.93
CA ASN A 94 -20.45 13.94 -15.01
C ASN A 94 -20.03 15.36 -14.59
N LYS A 95 -20.20 16.34 -15.48
CA LYS A 95 -19.87 17.76 -15.22
C LYS A 95 -20.74 18.42 -14.15
N ASP A 96 -21.92 17.87 -13.90
CA ASP A 96 -22.90 18.34 -12.91
C ASP A 96 -22.74 17.63 -11.56
N TRP A 97 -21.64 16.88 -11.37
CA TRP A 97 -21.34 16.06 -10.18
C TRP A 97 -22.30 14.89 -9.95
N GLU A 98 -23.07 14.51 -10.97
CA GLU A 98 -23.91 13.32 -10.91
C GLU A 98 -23.09 12.06 -11.13
N VAL A 99 -23.37 11.03 -10.33
CA VAL A 99 -22.71 9.72 -10.44
C VAL A 99 -23.33 8.96 -11.61
N LEU A 100 -22.54 8.76 -12.67
CA LEU A 100 -22.97 8.03 -13.88
C LEU A 100 -22.92 6.52 -13.65
N LEU A 101 -21.93 6.06 -12.89
CA LEU A 101 -21.72 4.67 -12.47
C LEU A 101 -21.33 4.63 -10.99
N PRO A 102 -22.20 4.09 -10.12
CA PRO A 102 -21.85 3.88 -8.73
C PRO A 102 -20.85 2.73 -8.60
N ALA A 103 -19.97 2.82 -7.61
CA ALA A 103 -19.08 1.74 -7.24
C ALA A 103 -19.86 0.44 -6.96
N PRO A 104 -19.32 -0.74 -7.34
CA PRO A 104 -19.87 -2.00 -6.86
C PRO A 104 -19.82 -1.99 -5.32
N ALA A 105 -20.88 -2.47 -4.69
CA ALA A 105 -20.94 -2.57 -3.23
C ALA A 105 -19.76 -3.42 -2.74
N VAL A 106 -18.86 -2.81 -1.98
CA VAL A 106 -17.78 -3.49 -1.26
C VAL A 106 -18.41 -4.62 -0.44
N PRO A 107 -18.03 -5.90 -0.64
CA PRO A 107 -18.40 -6.92 0.32
C PRO A 107 -17.73 -6.55 1.64
N THR A 108 -18.56 -6.25 2.64
CA THR A 108 -18.10 -6.02 4.02
C THR A 108 -17.41 -7.30 4.51
N PRO A 109 -16.27 -7.18 5.21
CA PRO A 109 -15.56 -8.34 5.75
C PRO A 109 -16.38 -9.11 6.79
#